data_AF-A0A1J3DEN7-F1
#
_entry.id   AF-A0A1J3DEN7-F1
#
_cell.length_a   1.000
_cell.length_b   1.000
_cell.length_c   1.000
_cell.angle_alpha   90.00
_cell.angle_beta   90.00
_cell.angle_gamma   90.00
#
_symmetry.space_group_name_H-M   'P 1'
#
loop_
_entity.id
_entity.type
_entity.pdbx_description
1 polymer ?
#
loop_
_entity_poly.entity_id
_entity_poly.type
_entity_poly.pdbx_seq_one_letter_code
_entity_poly.pdbx_strand_id
1 'polypeptide(L)'
;LTSAPSLSGRGDAMELGVLVYRLYRALTYGVSPLIHLHIRWRRLRGLEHFRRWPERFGRPSAVRPPGSLVWFHAVSLGEGMAAIPVIKRCNEMKPNITILMTTTTVSALEVIKNQLPVGVLHQFAPLDTPMAID
;
A
#
# COMPACT_ATOMS: atom_id res chain seq x y z
N LEU A 1 1.30 13.23 -54.36
CA LEU A 1 1.76 14.24 -53.38
C LEU A 1 1.01 14.01 -52.07
N THR A 2 1.51 13.09 -51.24
CA THR A 2 0.98 12.80 -49.90
C THR A 2 2.07 13.22 -48.91
N SER A 3 1.87 14.36 -48.25
CA SER A 3 2.76 14.89 -47.22
C SER A 3 2.67 14.04 -45.95
N ALA A 4 3.81 13.50 -45.50
CA ALA A 4 3.93 12.76 -44.26
C ALA A 4 3.65 13.67 -43.04
N PRO A 5 3.05 13.15 -41.95
CA PRO A 5 2.79 13.95 -40.75
C PRO A 5 4.12 14.32 -40.07
N SER A 6 4.26 15.60 -39.72
CA SER A 6 5.47 16.18 -39.13
C SER A 6 5.81 15.53 -37.78
N LEU A 7 7.03 14.99 -37.67
CA LEU A 7 7.57 14.34 -36.48
C LEU A 7 7.82 15.28 -35.28
N SER A 8 7.70 16.60 -35.47
CA SER A 8 7.98 17.65 -34.47
C SER A 8 7.09 17.56 -33.21
N GLY A 9 5.78 17.40 -33.37
CA GLY A 9 4.84 17.46 -32.23
C GLY A 9 4.93 16.28 -31.25
N ARG A 10 5.59 15.19 -31.63
CA ARG A 10 5.75 13.99 -30.78
C ARG A 10 6.91 14.13 -29.80
N GLY A 11 7.95 14.90 -30.14
CA GLY A 11 9.08 15.21 -29.27
C GLY A 11 8.69 16.16 -28.15
N ASP A 12 7.99 17.24 -28.49
CA ASP A 12 7.57 18.28 -27.53
C ASP A 12 6.60 17.74 -26.46
N ALA A 13 5.67 16.87 -26.86
CA ALA A 13 4.75 16.20 -25.94
C ALA A 13 5.48 15.23 -24.99
N MET A 14 6.54 14.57 -25.46
CA MET A 14 7.35 13.67 -24.64
C MET A 14 8.20 14.45 -23.63
N GLU A 15 8.80 15.58 -24.04
CA GLU A 15 9.55 16.46 -23.13
C GLU A 15 8.66 17.08 -22.06
N LEU A 16 7.46 17.55 -22.43
CA LEU A 16 6.49 18.07 -21.46
C LEU A 16 6.06 16.98 -20.46
N GLY A 17 5.80 15.76 -20.94
CA GLY A 17 5.45 14.62 -20.09
C GLY A 17 6.55 14.27 -19.08
N VAL A 18 7.82 14.26 -19.52
CA VAL A 18 8.97 14.03 -18.65
C VAL A 18 9.14 15.17 -17.63
N LEU A 19 8.97 16.43 -18.04
CA LEU A 19 9.05 17.58 -17.14
C LEU A 19 7.95 17.54 -16.07
N VAL A 20 6.70 17.28 -16.47
CA VAL A 20 5.56 17.13 -15.55
C VAL A 20 5.80 15.99 -14.57
N TYR A 21 6.32 14.85 -15.04
CA TYR A 21 6.67 13.73 -14.16
C TYR A 21 7.80 14.08 -13.17
N ARG A 22 8.85 14.79 -13.61
CA ARG A 22 9.94 15.24 -12.73
C ARG A 22 9.45 16.23 -11.68
N LEU A 23 8.58 17.17 -12.06
CA LEU A 23 7.96 18.11 -11.13
C LEU A 23 7.07 17.38 -10.11
N TYR A 24 6.22 16.45 -10.59
CA TYR A 24 5.40 15.60 -9.73
C TYR A 24 6.26 14.84 -8.71
N ARG A 25 7.34 14.19 -9.15
CA ARG A 25 8.26 13.50 -8.23
C ARG A 25 8.87 14.49 -7.23
N ALA A 26 9.46 15.59 -7.69
CA ALA A 26 10.09 16.57 -6.81
C ALA A 26 9.13 17.09 -5.72
N LEU A 27 7.89 17.41 -6.09
CA LEU A 27 6.84 17.82 -5.16
C LEU A 27 6.50 16.69 -4.17
N THR A 28 6.28 15.46 -4.65
CA THR A 28 5.94 14.32 -3.78
C THR A 28 7.07 14.00 -2.79
N TYR A 29 8.33 14.07 -3.20
CA TYR A 29 9.48 13.93 -2.30
C TYR A 29 9.56 15.09 -1.29
N GLY A 30 9.31 16.33 -1.73
CA GLY A 30 9.29 17.51 -0.85
C GLY A 30 8.19 17.47 0.21
N VAL A 31 7.02 16.88 -0.09
CA VAL A 31 5.90 16.72 0.85
C VAL A 31 6.10 15.53 1.80
N SER A 32 6.92 14.55 1.44
CA SER A 32 7.19 13.36 2.27
C SER A 32 7.51 13.66 3.75
N PRO A 33 8.43 14.57 4.12
CA PRO A 33 8.70 14.89 5.54
C PRO A 33 7.49 15.46 6.30
N LEU A 34 6.57 16.14 5.61
CA LEU A 34 5.32 16.62 6.23
C LEU A 34 4.37 15.46 6.51
N ILE A 35 4.28 14.48 5.61
CA ILE A 35 3.49 13.25 5.81
C ILE A 35 4.03 12.48 7.02
N HIS A 36 5.36 12.38 7.15
CA HIS A 36 6.00 11.80 8.33
C HIS A 36 5.57 12.46 9.63
N LEU A 37 5.65 13.78 9.68
CA LEU A 37 5.27 14.54 10.86
C LEU A 37 3.78 14.37 11.17
N HIS A 38 2.93 14.36 10.13
CA HIS A 38 1.51 14.13 10.25
C HIS A 38 1.19 12.76 10.88
N ILE A 39 1.84 11.68 10.45
CA ILE A 39 1.64 10.35 11.03
C ILE A 39 2.18 10.26 12.46
N ARG A 40 3.33 10.89 12.75
CA ARG A 40 3.83 11.00 14.13
C ARG A 40 2.85 11.74 15.02
N TRP A 41 2.26 12.82 14.54
CA TRP A 41 1.22 13.55 15.27
C TRP A 41 -0.05 12.72 15.48
N ARG A 42 -0.52 11.99 14.45
CA ARG A 42 -1.65 11.05 14.58
C ARG A 42 -1.37 9.93 15.58
N ARG A 43 -0.15 9.42 15.64
CA ARG A 43 0.30 8.46 16.66
C ARG A 43 0.19 9.06 18.06
N LEU A 44 0.66 10.28 18.27
CA LEU A 44 0.55 10.96 19.57
C LEU A 44 -0.92 11.16 20.00
N ARG A 45 -1.84 11.29 19.04
CA ARG A 45 -3.30 11.34 19.28
C ARG A 45 -3.97 9.98 19.46
N GLY A 46 -3.21 8.88 19.44
CA GLY A 46 -3.76 7.52 19.56
C GLY A 46 -4.51 7.02 18.32
N LEU A 47 -4.39 7.71 17.18
CA LEU A 47 -5.07 7.33 15.92
C LEU A 47 -4.29 6.30 15.09
N GLU A 48 -3.07 5.95 15.54
CA GLU A 48 -2.23 4.93 14.91
C GLU A 48 -1.79 3.89 15.94
N HIS A 49 -1.50 2.69 15.46
CA HIS A 49 -1.10 1.60 16.33
C HIS A 49 0.26 1.87 16.99
N PHE A 50 0.32 1.84 18.32
CA PHE A 50 1.49 2.27 19.11
C PHE A 50 2.83 1.64 18.69
N ARG A 51 2.85 0.32 18.45
CA ARG A 51 4.05 -0.43 18.03
C ARG A 51 4.21 -0.60 16.52
N ARG A 52 3.10 -0.62 15.77
CA ARG A 52 3.03 -1.06 14.37
C ARG A 52 2.91 0.10 13.37
N TRP A 53 2.89 1.34 13.86
CA TRP A 53 2.95 2.54 13.02
C TRP A 53 4.12 2.58 12.02
N PRO A 54 5.29 1.93 12.22
CA PRO A 54 6.33 1.90 11.20
C PRO A 54 5.92 1.15 9.92
N GLU A 55 4.90 0.27 9.97
CA GLU A 55 4.36 -0.42 8.79
C GLU A 55 3.83 0.56 7.75
N ARG A 56 3.35 1.74 8.19
CA ARG A 56 2.93 2.85 7.31
C ARG A 56 4.05 3.38 6.42
N PHE A 57 5.29 3.08 6.78
CA PHE A 57 6.50 3.54 6.12
C PHE A 57 7.24 2.40 5.44
N GLY A 58 6.53 1.33 5.06
CA GLY A 58 7.14 0.18 4.38
C GLY A 58 8.04 -0.66 5.28
N ARG A 59 7.96 -0.50 6.62
CA ARG A 59 8.72 -1.29 7.59
C ARG A 59 7.83 -2.38 8.18
N PRO A 60 7.78 -3.58 7.56
CA PRO A 60 6.86 -4.63 7.99
C PRO A 60 7.21 -5.11 9.40
N SER A 61 6.19 -5.43 10.21
CA SER A 61 6.40 -6.01 11.55
C SER A 61 6.74 -7.48 11.55
N ALA A 62 6.53 -8.16 10.43
CA ALA A 62 6.83 -9.57 10.24
C ALA A 62 7.68 -9.73 8.99
N VAL A 63 8.70 -10.59 9.08
CA VAL A 63 9.53 -10.98 7.94
C VAL A 63 8.64 -11.75 6.95
N ARG A 64 8.80 -11.48 5.66
CA ARG A 64 8.10 -12.22 4.60
C ARG A 64 8.55 -13.69 4.64
N PRO A 65 7.63 -14.65 4.87
CA PRO A 65 7.96 -16.07 4.77
C PRO A 65 8.42 -16.43 3.34
N PRO A 66 9.32 -17.41 3.18
CA PRO A 66 9.70 -17.90 1.87
C PRO A 66 8.50 -18.54 1.15
N GLY A 67 8.51 -18.49 -0.18
CA GLY A 67 7.50 -19.14 -1.03
C GLY A 67 6.44 -18.20 -1.59
N SER A 68 5.31 -18.81 -1.99
CA SER A 68 4.20 -18.10 -2.64
C SER A 68 3.39 -17.30 -1.63
N LEU A 69 3.04 -16.06 -2.00
CA LEU A 69 2.26 -15.16 -1.17
C LEU A 69 1.06 -14.63 -1.95
N VAL A 70 -0.13 -14.73 -1.37
CA VAL A 70 -1.35 -14.09 -1.87
C VAL A 70 -1.63 -12.88 -1.00
N TRP A 71 -1.75 -11.72 -1.62
CA TRP A 71 -1.98 -10.46 -0.95
C TRP A 71 -3.41 -9.97 -1.17
N PHE A 72 -4.16 -9.81 -0.08
CA PHE A 72 -5.45 -9.14 -0.04
C PHE A 72 -5.27 -7.73 0.53
N HIS A 73 -5.63 -6.72 -0.24
CA HIS A 73 -5.68 -5.34 0.23
C HIS A 73 -7.13 -4.90 0.36
N ALA A 74 -7.49 -4.41 1.54
CA ALA A 74 -8.82 -3.86 1.81
C ALA A 74 -8.68 -2.37 2.13
N VAL A 75 -9.25 -1.52 1.27
CA VAL A 75 -9.26 -0.06 1.48
C VAL A 75 -10.36 0.36 2.44
N SER A 76 -11.35 -0.51 2.67
CA SER A 76 -12.43 -0.30 3.64
C SER A 76 -12.65 -1.50 4.57
N LEU A 77 -13.33 -1.25 5.70
CA LEU A 77 -13.74 -2.34 6.60
C LEU A 77 -14.69 -3.32 5.89
N GLY A 78 -15.62 -2.83 5.06
CA GLY A 78 -16.57 -3.66 4.33
C GLY A 78 -15.89 -4.63 3.36
N GLU A 79 -14.91 -4.15 2.60
CA GLU A 79 -14.09 -5.00 1.72
C GLU A 79 -13.29 -6.03 2.51
N GLY A 80 -12.71 -5.62 3.64
CA GLY A 80 -11.96 -6.54 4.49
C GLY A 80 -12.85 -7.66 5.01
N MET A 81 -14.06 -7.32 5.47
CA MET A 81 -15.06 -8.29 5.91
C MET A 81 -15.50 -9.23 4.77
N ALA A 82 -15.70 -8.69 3.56
CA ALA A 82 -16.06 -9.47 2.39
C ALA A 82 -14.92 -10.40 1.92
N ALA A 83 -13.66 -10.04 2.17
CA ALA A 83 -12.50 -10.86 1.82
C ALA A 83 -12.29 -12.06 2.76
N ILE A 84 -12.76 -11.99 4.02
CA ILE A 84 -12.51 -13.04 5.03
C ILE A 84 -12.98 -14.44 4.60
N PRO A 85 -14.20 -14.65 4.05
CA PRO A 85 -14.62 -15.97 3.59
C PRO A 85 -13.73 -16.52 2.46
N VAL A 86 -13.26 -15.66 1.57
CA VAL A 86 -12.34 -16.04 0.48
C VAL A 86 -10.98 -16.43 1.07
N ILE A 87 -10.45 -15.63 1.99
CA ILE A 87 -9.20 -15.92 2.70
C ILE A 87 -9.28 -17.27 3.43
N LYS A 88 -10.37 -17.53 4.15
CA LYS A 88 -10.64 -18.82 4.83
C LYS A 88 -10.53 -19.98 3.84
N ARG A 89 -11.24 -19.87 2.71
CA ARG A 89 -11.25 -20.93 1.70
C ARG A 89 -9.88 -21.13 1.04
N CYS A 90 -9.16 -20.05 0.76
CA CYS A 90 -7.79 -20.12 0.24
C CYS A 90 -6.84 -20.83 1.22
N ASN A 91 -6.94 -20.50 2.50
CA ASN A 91 -6.11 -21.09 3.56
C ASN A 91 -6.36 -22.60 3.70
N GLU A 92 -7.62 -23.03 3.62
CA GLU A 92 -8.00 -24.45 3.63
C GLU A 92 -7.50 -25.20 2.39
N MET A 93 -7.64 -24.61 1.20
CA MET A 93 -7.28 -25.27 -0.06
C MET A 93 -5.78 -25.38 -0.28
N LYS A 94 -5.00 -24.43 0.25
CA LYS A 94 -3.54 -24.37 0.07
C LYS A 94 -2.86 -23.95 1.38
N PRO A 95 -2.74 -24.85 2.37
CA PRO A 95 -2.12 -24.52 3.66
C PRO A 95 -0.64 -24.10 3.56
N ASN A 96 0.03 -24.43 2.44
CA ASN A 96 1.43 -24.08 2.21
C ASN A 96 1.63 -22.67 1.61
N ILE A 97 0.55 -21.93 1.31
CA ILE A 97 0.65 -20.56 0.77
C ILE A 97 0.60 -19.54 1.91
N THR A 98 1.45 -18.52 1.85
CA THR A 98 1.34 -17.41 2.79
C THR A 98 0.23 -16.49 2.33
N ILE A 99 -0.70 -16.15 3.23
CA ILE A 99 -1.71 -15.13 2.95
C ILE A 99 -1.38 -13.89 3.76
N LEU A 100 -1.32 -12.74 3.09
CA LEU A 100 -1.17 -11.42 3.68
C LEU A 100 -2.46 -10.64 3.47
N MET A 101 -3.04 -10.14 4.55
CA MET A 101 -4.10 -9.14 4.50
C MET A 101 -3.55 -7.78 4.93
N THR A 102 -3.89 -6.73 4.20
CA THR A 102 -3.56 -5.36 4.59
C THR A 102 -4.78 -4.49 4.72
N THR A 103 -4.77 -3.64 5.74
CA THR A 103 -5.80 -2.63 6.00
C THR A 103 -5.17 -1.29 6.32
N THR A 104 -5.98 -0.22 6.21
CA THR A 104 -5.49 1.15 6.35
C THR A 104 -5.83 1.78 7.70
N THR A 105 -6.65 1.18 8.57
CA THR A 105 -7.05 1.83 9.84
C THR A 105 -6.94 0.90 11.02
N VAL A 106 -6.66 1.47 12.20
CA VAL A 106 -6.62 0.71 13.47
C VAL A 106 -7.99 0.11 13.77
N SER A 107 -9.06 0.86 13.51
CA SER A 107 -10.44 0.35 13.68
C SER A 107 -10.74 -0.86 12.79
N ALA A 108 -10.27 -0.87 11.54
CA ALA A 108 -10.45 -2.03 10.67
C ALA A 108 -9.68 -3.25 11.18
N LEU A 109 -8.41 -3.05 11.61
CA LEU A 109 -7.62 -4.10 12.25
C LEU A 109 -8.36 -4.68 13.48
N GLU A 110 -8.92 -3.84 14.35
CA GLU A 110 -9.57 -4.30 15.58
C GLU A 110 -10.76 -5.23 15.32
N VAL A 111 -11.50 -5.00 14.24
CA VAL A 111 -12.63 -5.84 13.83
C VAL A 111 -12.15 -7.11 13.11
N ILE A 112 -11.17 -6.98 12.21
CA ILE A 112 -10.74 -8.07 11.32
C ILE A 112 -9.82 -9.07 12.03
N LYS A 113 -8.97 -8.63 12.96
CA LYS A 113 -7.96 -9.48 13.62
C LYS A 113 -8.54 -10.74 14.26
N ASN A 114 -9.77 -10.67 14.78
CA ASN A 114 -10.43 -11.78 15.47
C ASN A 114 -11.14 -12.74 14.51
N GLN A 115 -11.26 -12.38 13.23
CA GLN A 115 -11.96 -13.17 12.21
C GLN A 115 -11.03 -13.81 11.19
N LEU A 116 -9.76 -13.38 11.19
CA LEU A 116 -8.72 -13.95 10.36
C LEU A 116 -8.36 -15.37 10.81
N PRO A 117 -8.21 -16.32 9.86
CA PRO A 117 -7.70 -17.66 10.18
C PRO A 117 -6.30 -17.62 10.78
N VAL A 118 -5.99 -18.64 11.58
CA VAL A 118 -4.62 -18.86 12.08
C VAL A 118 -3.69 -19.04 10.88
N GLY A 119 -2.52 -18.38 10.94
CA GLY A 119 -1.50 -18.42 9.89
C GLY A 119 -1.62 -17.30 8.85
N VAL A 120 -2.72 -16.54 8.83
CA VAL A 120 -2.83 -15.35 7.96
C VAL A 120 -2.10 -14.18 8.59
N LEU A 121 -1.19 -13.57 7.84
CA LEU A 121 -0.48 -12.37 8.25
C LEU A 121 -1.38 -11.16 8.03
N HIS A 122 -1.41 -10.24 9.01
CA HIS A 122 -2.01 -8.93 8.82
C HIS A 122 -0.96 -7.84 8.95
N GLN A 123 -0.92 -6.88 8.03
CA GLN A 123 -0.09 -5.67 8.10
C GLN A 123 -0.88 -4.39 7.77
N PHE A 124 -0.46 -3.25 8.28
CA PHE A 124 -0.98 -1.98 7.80
C PHE A 124 -0.40 -1.69 6.41
N ALA A 125 -1.25 -1.22 5.50
CA ALA A 125 -0.77 -0.81 4.19
C ALA A 125 0.21 0.38 4.33
N PRO A 126 1.35 0.35 3.62
CA PRO A 126 2.25 1.48 3.56
C PRO A 126 1.55 2.66 2.90
N LEU A 127 1.97 3.88 3.26
CA LEU A 127 1.51 5.07 2.59
C LEU A 127 2.14 5.15 1.20
N ASP A 128 1.36 5.65 0.25
CA ASP A 128 1.85 5.91 -1.11
C ASP A 128 2.77 7.13 -1.12
N THR A 129 3.98 6.92 -0.63
CA THR A 129 5.02 7.93 -0.51
C THR A 129 6.34 7.32 -0.94
N PRO A 130 7.21 8.10 -1.61
CA PRO A 130 8.50 7.62 -2.06
C PRO A 130 9.30 6.96 -0.94
N MET A 131 9.30 7.55 0.25
CA MET A 131 10.08 7.01 1.36
C MET A 131 9.57 5.65 1.88
N ALA A 132 8.33 5.27 1.58
CA ALA A 132 7.73 4.00 2.00
C ALA A 132 7.72 2.91 0.91
N ILE A 133 7.91 3.29 -0.35
CA ILE A 133 7.75 2.40 -1.52
C ILE A 133 9.02 2.30 -2.37
N ASP A 134 9.78 3.39 -2.52
CA ASP A 134 11.07 3.43 -3.24
C ASP A 134 12.23 2.98 -2.33
#